data_AF-A0A962QEJ3-F1
#
_entry.id   AF-A0A962QEJ3-F1
#
_cell.length_a   1.000
_cell.length_b   1.000
_cell.length_c   1.000
_cell.angle_alpha   90.00
_cell.angle_beta   90.00
_cell.angle_gamma   90.00
#
_symmetry.space_group_name_H-M   'P 1'
#
loop_
_entity.id
_entity.type
_entity.pdbx_description
1 polymer ?
#
loop_
_entity_poly.entity_id
_entity_poly.type
_entity_poly.pdbx_seq_one_letter_code
_entity_poly.pdbx_strand_id
1 'polypeptide(L)'
;MQPDTTLAMPLHSALYIGHVQHRRLRPLQHQFRYRLFMLYLDLAELDQVFHKRWLWSTRRAALARFDRRDHFGDPAVPLDESVRALVERETGHRPTGPIRLLTHLRYFAYCFNPISIYYCF
;
A
#
# COMPACT_ATOMS: atom_id res chain seq x y z
N MET A 1 0.32 11.09 41.04
CA MET A 1 0.90 10.15 40.06
C MET A 1 -0.09 10.07 38.90
N GLN A 2 0.04 10.96 37.92
CA GLN A 2 -0.83 10.97 36.74
C GLN A 2 -0.38 9.84 35.80
N PRO A 3 -1.31 9.09 35.17
CA PRO A 3 -0.93 8.12 34.16
C PRO A 3 -0.48 8.88 32.90
N ASP A 4 0.74 8.56 32.44
CA ASP A 4 1.27 8.95 31.13
C ASP A 4 0.27 8.58 30.04
N THR A 5 -0.48 9.57 29.57
CA THR A 5 -1.29 9.45 28.37
C THR A 5 -0.35 9.65 27.19
N THR A 6 0.31 8.58 26.75
CA THR A 6 0.96 8.55 25.44
C THR A 6 -0.12 8.86 24.41
N LEU A 7 -0.18 10.11 23.92
CA LEU A 7 -1.04 10.50 22.82
C LEU A 7 -0.69 9.60 21.63
N ALA A 8 -1.52 8.59 21.37
CA ALA A 8 -1.39 7.77 20.19
C ALA A 8 -1.52 8.70 18.98
N MET A 9 -0.41 8.93 18.28
CA MET A 9 -0.43 9.76 17.08
C MET A 9 -1.42 9.16 16.07
N PRO A 10 -2.19 10.00 15.37
CA PRO A 10 -3.15 9.51 14.40
C PRO A 10 -2.41 8.76 13.28
N LEU A 11 -2.90 7.55 12.95
CA LEU A 11 -2.38 6.74 11.85
C LEU A 11 -2.52 7.49 10.52
N HIS A 12 -1.58 7.28 9.61
CA HIS A 12 -1.57 7.90 8.28
C HIS A 12 -2.18 7.03 7.18
N SER A 13 -2.40 5.75 7.47
CA SER A 13 -3.03 4.79 6.57
C SER A 13 -4.53 5.02 6.43
N ALA A 14 -5.06 4.83 5.22
CA ALA A 14 -6.46 5.07 4.89
C ALA A 14 -7.01 4.10 3.83
N LEU A 15 -8.33 4.06 3.69
CA LEU A 15 -9.02 3.31 2.64
C LEU A 15 -9.54 4.28 1.59
N TYR A 16 -9.07 4.14 0.36
CA TYR A 16 -9.52 4.94 -0.77
C TYR A 16 -10.66 4.19 -1.44
N ILE A 17 -11.85 4.79 -1.50
CA ILE A 17 -13.03 4.19 -2.13
C ILE A 17 -13.45 5.08 -3.29
N GLY A 18 -13.65 4.49 -4.46
CA GLY A 18 -14.01 5.24 -5.64
C GLY A 18 -14.53 4.38 -6.77
N HIS A 19 -14.43 4.93 -7.98
CA HIS A 19 -14.79 4.22 -9.20
C HIS A 19 -13.62 4.29 -10.17
N VAL A 20 -13.33 3.19 -10.84
CA VAL A 20 -12.45 3.17 -12.00
C VAL A 20 -13.31 3.08 -13.24
N GLN A 21 -12.99 3.92 -14.22
CA GLN A 21 -13.61 3.90 -15.53
C GLN A 21 -12.54 3.64 -16.58
N HIS A 22 -12.70 2.55 -17.33
CA HIS A 22 -11.93 2.30 -18.53
C HIS A 22 -12.71 2.80 -19.72
N ARG A 23 -12.08 3.61 -20.58
CA ARG A 23 -12.69 4.11 -21.81
C ARG A 23 -11.76 3.84 -22.98
N ARG A 24 -12.17 2.94 -23.87
CA ARG A 24 -11.51 2.73 -25.16
C ARG A 24 -12.22 3.57 -26.21
N LEU A 25 -11.49 4.48 -26.87
CA LEU A 25 -12.06 5.45 -27.81
C LEU A 25 -12.08 4.96 -29.27
N ARG A 26 -11.23 4.00 -29.64
CA ARG A 26 -11.13 3.41 -30.98
C ARG A 26 -10.78 1.91 -30.89
N PRO A 27 -11.19 1.07 -31.87
CA PRO A 27 -11.99 1.40 -33.06
C PRO A 27 -13.50 1.58 -32.77
N LEU A 28 -14.02 0.96 -31.72
CA LEU A 28 -15.39 1.14 -31.21
C LEU A 28 -15.32 1.71 -29.79
N GLN A 29 -16.25 2.62 -29.46
CA GLN A 29 -16.31 3.18 -28.12
C GLN A 29 -16.83 2.12 -27.13
N HIS A 30 -15.99 1.74 -26.18
CA HIS A 30 -16.38 0.89 -25.06
C HIS A 30 -16.00 1.56 -23.76
N GLN A 31 -16.96 1.66 -22.84
CA GLN A 31 -16.72 2.19 -21.51
C GLN A 31 -17.25 1.22 -20.46
N PHE A 32 -16.43 0.97 -19.44
CA PHE A 32 -16.80 0.15 -18.31
C PHE A 32 -16.41 0.89 -17.03
N ARG A 33 -17.35 1.00 -16.10
CA ARG A 33 -17.16 1.65 -14.81
C ARG A 33 -17.54 0.70 -13.69
N TYR A 34 -16.67 0.57 -12.70
CA TYR A 34 -16.90 -0.28 -11.54
C TYR A 34 -16.37 0.37 -10.27
N ARG A 35 -16.89 -0.07 -9.13
CA ARG A 35 -16.45 0.35 -7.80
C ARG A 35 -15.10 -0.28 -7.51
N LEU A 36 -14.18 0.52 -6.97
CA LEU A 36 -12.87 0.07 -6.52
C LEU A 36 -12.64 0.57 -5.11
N PHE A 37 -11.87 -0.18 -4.34
CA PHE A 37 -11.21 0.35 -3.15
C PHE A 37 -9.72 0.03 -3.22
N MET A 38 -8.86 0.92 -2.72
CA MET A 38 -7.42 0.72 -2.59
C MET A 38 -6.99 1.03 -1.17
N LEU A 39 -5.96 0.35 -0.68
CA LEU A 39 -5.40 0.61 0.63
C LEU A 39 -4.23 1.57 0.48
N TYR A 40 -4.31 2.70 1.18
CA TYR A 40 -3.23 3.66 1.36
C TYR A 40 -2.54 3.31 2.68
N LEU A 41 -1.31 2.83 2.61
CA LEU A 41 -0.57 2.30 3.74
C LEU A 41 0.70 3.09 3.94
N ASP A 42 0.93 3.60 5.14
CA ASP A 42 2.24 4.09 5.52
C ASP A 42 3.12 2.91 5.95
N LEU A 43 4.27 2.76 5.28
CA LEU A 43 5.12 1.57 5.43
C LEU A 43 5.70 1.44 6.84
N ALA A 44 5.85 2.55 7.57
CA ALA A 44 6.39 2.56 8.92
C ALA A 44 5.41 2.02 9.98
N GLU A 45 4.10 2.03 9.70
CA GLU A 45 3.05 1.64 10.66
C GLU A 45 2.30 0.36 10.25
N LEU A 46 2.78 -0.38 9.24
CA LEU A 46 2.14 -1.62 8.77
C LEU A 46 1.82 -2.56 9.93
N ASP A 47 2.79 -2.87 10.78
CA ASP A 47 2.57 -3.79 11.90
C ASP A 47 1.47 -3.29 12.85
N GLN A 48 1.32 -1.97 13.04
CA GLN A 48 0.26 -1.39 13.87
C GLN A 48 -1.12 -1.48 13.19
N VAL A 49 -1.20 -1.17 11.90
CA VAL A 49 -2.44 -1.21 11.11
C VAL A 49 -3.02 -2.63 11.03
N PHE A 50 -2.14 -3.63 10.91
CA PHE A 50 -2.50 -5.05 10.82
C PHE A 50 -2.58 -5.74 12.20
N HIS A 51 -2.17 -5.08 13.29
CA HIS A 51 -2.22 -5.65 14.64
C HIS A 51 -3.66 -6.00 15.06
N LYS A 52 -3.86 -7.17 15.69
CA LYS A 52 -5.15 -7.68 16.20
C LYS A 52 -6.28 -7.85 15.16
N ARG A 53 -6.01 -7.73 13.86
CA ARG A 53 -7.01 -8.02 12.81
C ARG A 53 -6.87 -9.47 12.35
N TRP A 54 -7.93 -10.27 12.50
CA TRP A 54 -7.90 -11.69 12.11
C TRP A 54 -7.97 -11.91 10.61
N LEU A 55 -8.70 -11.04 9.90
CA LEU A 55 -8.88 -11.10 8.45
C LEU A 55 -7.72 -10.50 7.66
N TRP A 56 -6.88 -9.68 8.31
CA TRP A 56 -5.82 -8.93 7.66
C TRP A 56 -4.46 -9.30 8.24
N SER A 57 -3.44 -9.45 7.41
CA SER A 57 -2.15 -9.99 7.86
C SER A 57 -0.98 -9.55 6.97
N THR A 58 0.19 -9.37 7.58
CA THR A 58 1.47 -9.20 6.88
C THR A 58 2.27 -10.51 6.75
N ARG A 59 1.89 -11.57 7.49
CA ARG A 59 2.67 -12.83 7.60
C ARG A 59 1.85 -14.09 7.34
N ARG A 60 0.79 -14.33 8.13
CA ARG A 60 -0.14 -15.47 7.98
C ARG A 60 -1.07 -15.35 6.76
N ALA A 61 -1.57 -16.49 6.27
CA ALA A 61 -2.70 -16.51 5.33
C ALA A 61 -3.91 -15.83 5.99
N ALA A 62 -4.50 -14.88 5.29
CA ALA A 62 -5.65 -14.11 5.74
C ALA A 62 -6.48 -13.70 4.52
N LEU A 63 -7.70 -13.20 4.74
CA LEU A 63 -8.56 -12.74 3.65
C LEU A 63 -7.94 -11.58 2.88
N ALA A 64 -7.21 -10.68 3.55
CA ALA A 64 -6.41 -9.63 2.94
C ALA A 64 -4.97 -9.71 3.46
N ARG A 65 -4.01 -9.95 2.58
CA ARG A 65 -2.60 -10.13 2.96
C ARG A 65 -1.69 -9.16 2.26
N PHE A 66 -0.91 -8.41 3.05
CA PHE A 66 0.25 -7.70 2.55
C PHE A 66 1.41 -8.70 2.46
N ASP A 67 1.87 -8.97 1.25
CA ASP A 67 3.05 -9.82 1.01
C ASP A 67 4.14 -8.96 0.38
N ARG A 68 5.31 -8.94 1.01
CA ARG A 68 6.47 -8.18 0.52
C ARG A 68 6.86 -8.62 -0.90
N ARG A 69 6.61 -9.88 -1.28
CA ARG A 69 6.90 -10.43 -2.61
C ARG A 69 6.00 -9.90 -3.71
N ASP A 70 4.85 -9.31 -3.36
CA ASP A 70 3.91 -8.74 -4.33
C ASP A 70 4.27 -7.28 -4.70
N HIS A 71 5.37 -6.75 -4.16
CA HIS A 71 5.77 -5.34 -4.25
C HIS A 71 7.21 -5.19 -4.76
N PHE A 72 7.60 -3.96 -5.10
CA PHE A 72 8.84 -3.66 -5.82
C PHE A 72 10.12 -4.07 -5.07
N GLY A 73 11.15 -4.51 -5.80
CA GLY A 73 12.48 -4.80 -5.26
C GLY A 73 12.62 -6.18 -4.62
N ASP A 74 13.78 -6.43 -4.02
CA ASP A 74 14.11 -7.69 -3.37
C ASP A 74 13.22 -7.92 -2.13
N PRO A 75 12.48 -9.04 -2.02
CA PRO A 75 11.67 -9.34 -0.86
C PRO A 75 12.43 -9.49 0.46
N ALA A 76 13.75 -9.74 0.41
CA ALA A 76 14.60 -9.78 1.59
C ALA A 76 14.91 -8.38 2.16
N VAL A 77 14.73 -7.33 1.35
CA VAL A 77 14.97 -5.95 1.74
C VAL A 77 13.63 -5.28 2.13
N PRO A 78 13.58 -4.48 3.21
CA PRO A 78 12.42 -3.67 3.53
C PRO A 78 11.93 -2.87 2.31
N LEU A 79 10.61 -2.80 2.13
CA LEU A 79 10.02 -2.19 0.94
C LEU A 79 10.34 -0.69 0.84
N ASP A 80 10.31 -0.01 1.97
CA ASP A 80 10.67 1.40 2.05
C ASP A 80 12.12 1.62 1.62
N GLU A 81 13.06 0.82 2.10
CA GLU A 81 14.47 0.89 1.73
C GLU A 81 14.68 0.65 0.22
N SER A 82 14.00 -0.36 -0.33
CA SER A 82 14.04 -0.67 -1.76
C SER A 82 13.56 0.50 -2.62
N VAL A 83 12.50 1.18 -2.18
CA VAL A 83 11.95 2.35 -2.86
C VAL A 83 12.87 3.57 -2.71
N ARG A 84 13.45 3.82 -1.53
CA ARG A 84 14.42 4.92 -1.33
C ARG A 84 15.63 4.76 -2.23
N ALA A 85 16.19 3.56 -2.27
CA ALA A 85 17.35 3.26 -3.12
C ALA A 85 17.04 3.45 -4.61
N LEU A 86 15.84 3.06 -5.06
CA LEU A 86 15.40 3.35 -6.43
C LEU A 86 15.34 4.85 -6.69
N VAL A 87 14.64 5.61 -5.85
CA VAL A 87 14.46 7.06 -6.05
C VAL A 87 15.81 7.77 -6.06
N GLU A 88 16.70 7.43 -5.13
CA GLU A 88 18.06 7.97 -5.07
C GLU A 88 18.84 7.66 -6.36
N ARG A 89 18.76 6.43 -6.87
CA ARG A 89 19.45 6.05 -8.11
C ARG A 89 18.93 6.82 -9.32
N GLU A 90 17.61 7.00 -9.45
CA GLU A 90 17.00 7.62 -10.63
C GLU A 90 17.01 9.16 -10.58
N THR A 91 17.02 9.75 -9.39
CA THR A 91 16.88 11.22 -9.21
C THR A 91 18.10 11.88 -8.58
N GLY A 92 19.03 11.12 -8.01
CA GLY A 92 20.16 11.63 -7.24
C GLY A 92 19.79 12.15 -5.84
N HIS A 93 18.51 12.10 -5.46
CA HIS A 93 18.04 12.53 -4.15
C HIS A 93 17.36 11.38 -3.40
N ARG A 94 17.81 11.12 -2.17
CA ARG A 94 17.22 10.09 -1.33
C ARG A 94 16.08 10.70 -0.50
N PRO A 95 14.83 10.20 -0.63
CA PRO A 95 13.74 10.65 0.22
C PRO A 95 14.07 10.41 1.69
N THR A 96 13.72 11.36 2.55
CA THR A 96 13.95 11.27 4.01
C THR A 96 12.64 11.16 4.79
N GLY A 97 11.52 11.56 4.18
CA GLY A 97 10.19 11.44 4.77
C GLY A 97 9.62 10.02 4.68
N PRO A 98 8.36 9.84 5.13
CA PRO A 98 7.67 8.56 5.06
C PRO A 98 7.50 8.09 3.61
N ILE A 99 7.41 6.78 3.41
CA ILE A 99 6.99 6.20 2.14
C ILE A 99 5.61 5.59 2.35
N ARG A 100 4.67 6.01 1.51
CA ARG A 100 3.29 5.56 1.56
C ARG A 100 2.92 4.86 0.27
N LEU A 101 2.14 3.81 0.38
CA LEU A 101 1.82 2.89 -0.70
C LEU A 101 0.31 2.83 -0.90
N LEU A 102 -0.15 3.17 -2.10
CA LEU A 102 -1.52 2.93 -2.53
C LEU A 102 -1.56 1.66 -3.40
N THR A 103 -2.20 0.60 -2.90
CA THR A 103 -2.14 -0.73 -3.53
C THR A 103 -3.38 -1.59 -3.24
N HIS A 104 -3.49 -2.69 -3.97
CA HIS A 104 -4.32 -3.82 -3.57
C HIS A 104 -3.48 -4.87 -2.85
N LEU A 105 -4.03 -5.37 -1.75
CA LEU A 105 -3.49 -6.56 -1.09
C LEU A 105 -3.87 -7.83 -1.86
N ARG A 106 -3.27 -8.94 -1.45
CA ARG A 106 -3.71 -10.26 -1.88
C ARG A 106 -5.02 -10.60 -1.18
N TYR A 107 -6.06 -10.88 -1.95
CA TYR A 107 -7.37 -11.29 -1.44
C TYR A 107 -7.62 -12.76 -1.73
N PHE A 108 -8.00 -13.56 -0.73
CA PHE A 108 -8.22 -15.02 -0.89
C PHE A 108 -7.04 -15.74 -1.58
N ALA A 109 -5.81 -15.39 -1.19
CA ALA A 109 -4.57 -15.87 -1.83
C ALA A 109 -4.36 -15.48 -3.30
N TYR A 110 -5.28 -14.73 -3.92
CA TYR A 110 -5.13 -14.17 -5.27
C TYR A 110 -4.68 -12.71 -5.22
N CYS A 111 -3.62 -12.38 -5.97
CA CYS A 111 -3.14 -11.00 -6.08
C CYS A 111 -3.62 -10.43 -7.41
N PHE A 112 -4.69 -9.64 -7.36
CA PHE A 112 -5.10 -8.80 -8.48
C PHE A 112 -4.71 -7.35 -8.16
N ASN A 113 -3.43 -7.04 -8.36
CA ASN A 113 -2.92 -5.70 -8.13
C ASN A 113 -2.72 -4.98 -9.47
N PRO A 114 -3.68 -4.16 -9.93
CA PRO A 114 -3.56 -3.48 -11.21
C PRO A 114 -2.45 -2.42 -11.20
N ILE A 115 -2.16 -1.83 -10.02
CA ILE A 115 -1.11 -0.83 -9.84
C ILE A 115 -0.74 -0.66 -8.37
N SER A 116 0.57 -0.53 -8.10
CA SER A 116 1.11 -0.03 -6.82
C SER A 116 1.69 1.36 -7.03
N ILE A 117 1.22 2.34 -6.27
CA ILE A 117 1.71 3.73 -6.33
C ILE A 117 2.46 4.05 -5.04
N TYR A 118 3.71 4.49 -5.16
CA TYR A 118 4.57 4.86 -4.05
C TYR A 118 4.66 6.39 -3.96
N TYR A 119 4.27 6.94 -2.82
CA TYR A 119 4.41 8.35 -2.47
C TYR A 119 5.64 8.50 -1.58
N CYS A 120 6.64 9.23 -2.07
CA CYS A 120 7.87 9.52 -1.35
C CYS A 120 7.86 10.98 -0.92
N PHE A 121 8.04 11.23 0.37
CA PHE A 121 8.05 12.57 0.97
C PHE A 121 9.46 13.01 1.38
#